data_AF-A0A661NG32-F1
#
_entry.id   AF-A0A661NG32-F1
#
_cell.length_a   1.000
_cell.length_b   1.000
_cell.length_c   1.000
_cell.angle_alpha   90.00
_cell.angle_beta   90.00
_cell.angle_gamma   90.00
#
_symmetry.space_group_name_H-M   'P 1'
#
loop_
_entity.id
_entity.type
_entity.pdbx_description
1 polymer ?
#
loop_
_entity_poly.entity_id
_entity_poly.type
_entity_poly.pdbx_seq_one_letter_code
_entity_poly.pdbx_strand_id
1 'polypeptide(L)' 'TISNLVVDPGILYAFDFLTIGLRTAVHVVQPQNWGFIPIIVKAFPITDVLKIYVEIDFPIFINEVGVAMTIQPQAGIAF' A
#
# COMPACT_ATOMS: atom_id res chain seq x y z
N THR A 1 24.40 -5.58 -6.78
CA THR A 1 23.17 -4.88 -6.35
C THR A 1 22.22 -5.92 -5.82
N ILE A 2 22.04 -5.99 -4.49
CA ILE A 2 21.07 -6.94 -3.91
C ILE A 2 19.69 -6.33 -4.16
N SER A 3 18.85 -7.04 -4.91
CA SER A 3 17.50 -6.62 -5.22
C SER A 3 16.67 -6.57 -3.95
N ASN A 4 16.15 -5.40 -3.57
CA ASN A 4 15.15 -5.26 -2.51
C ASN A 4 13.80 -5.75 -3.03
N LEU A 5 13.68 -7.07 -3.19
CA LEU A 5 12.41 -7.69 -3.53
C LEU A 5 11.54 -7.71 -2.27
N VAL A 6 10.44 -6.97 -2.33
CA VAL A 6 9.39 -6.95 -1.31
C VAL A 6 8.15 -7.55 -1.93
N VAL A 7 7.53 -8.48 -1.20
CA VAL A 7 6.25 -9.08 -1.56
C VAL A 7 5.22 -8.60 -0.55
N ASP A 8 4.17 -7.93 -1.04
CA ASP A 8 3.17 -7.25 -0.23
C ASP A 8 1.72 -7.75 -0.48
N PRO A 9 1.41 -9.04 -0.26
CA PRO A 9 0.06 -9.55 -0.45
C PRO A 9 -0.92 -8.81 0.48
N GLY A 10 -2.12 -8.55 0.00
CA GLY A 10 -3.13 -7.89 0.80
C GLY A 10 -4.52 -8.02 0.25
N ILE A 11 -5.46 -7.50 1.04
CA ILE A 11 -6.88 -7.49 0.77
C ILE A 11 -7.32 -6.04 0.66
N LEU A 12 -8.08 -5.74 -0.38
CA LEU A 12 -8.78 -4.47 -0.57
C LEU A 12 -10.28 -4.73 -0.43
N TYR A 13 -10.98 -3.82 0.24
CA TYR A 13 -12.43 -3.81 0.34
C TYR A 13 -12.97 -2.47 -0.17
N ALA A 14 -13.83 -2.54 -1.18
CA ALA A 14 -14.43 -1.37 -1.82
C ALA A 14 -15.79 -1.05 -1.20
N PHE A 15 -15.92 0.18 -0.71
CA PHE A 15 -17.19 0.84 -0.42
C PHE A 15 -17.54 1.79 -1.57
N ASP A 16 -18.78 2.30 -1.58
CA ASP A 16 -19.29 3.18 -2.63
C ASP A 16 -18.44 4.45 -2.85
N PHE A 17 -17.83 4.99 -1.79
CA PHE A 17 -17.09 6.25 -1.82
C PHE A 17 -15.60 6.14 -1.47
N LEU A 18 -15.15 4.95 -1.05
CA LEU A 18 -13.81 4.72 -0.51
C LEU A 18 -13.44 3.24 -0.66
N THR A 19 -12.18 2.95 -0.94
CA THR A 19 -11.61 1.60 -0.80
C THR A 19 -10.60 1.64 0.33
N ILE A 20 -10.64 0.64 1.21
CA ILE A 20 -9.63 0.46 2.25
C ILE A 20 -8.94 -0.88 2.06
N GLY A 21 -7.73 -1.00 2.57
CA GLY A 21 -6.99 -2.24 2.44
C GLY A 21 -5.91 -2.42 3.48
N LEU A 22 -5.39 -3.63 3.52
CA LEU A 22 -4.22 -4.00 4.30
C LEU A 22 -3.36 -4.94 3.47
N ARG A 23 -2.09 -4.56 3.28
CA ARG A 23 -1.04 -5.44 2.73
C ARG A 23 -0.06 -5.83 3.82
N THR A 24 0.53 -7.01 3.72
CA THR A 24 1.65 -7.44 4.57
C THR A 24 2.92 -7.42 3.75
N ALA A 25 3.88 -6.56 4.06
CA ALA A 25 5.14 -6.48 3.33
C ALA A 25 6.19 -7.42 3.95
N VAL A 26 6.83 -8.26 3.15
CA VAL A 26 7.94 -9.12 3.59
C VAL A 26 9.11 -8.96 2.64
N HIS A 27 10.29 -8.65 3.20
CA HIS A 27 11.54 -8.62 2.44
C HIS A 27 12.04 -10.04 2.17
N VAL A 28 12.26 -10.38 0.90
CA VAL A 28 12.60 -11.76 0.49
C VAL A 28 14.10 -12.07 0.63
N VAL A 29 14.98 -11.06 0.62
CA VAL A 29 16.45 -11.24 0.45
C VAL A 29 17.30 -10.45 1.47
N GLN A 30 16.71 -9.91 2.53
CA GLN A 30 17.39 -9.15 3.60
C GLN A 30 16.94 -9.64 4.99
N PRO A 31 17.59 -9.25 6.11
CA PRO A 31 17.16 -9.66 7.45
C PRO A 31 15.64 -9.48 7.61
N GLN A 32 14.96 -10.41 8.28
CA GLN A 32 13.50 -10.50 8.33
C GLN A 32 12.86 -9.17 8.76
N ASN A 33 12.47 -8.38 7.77
CA ASN A 33 11.67 -7.18 7.92
C ASN A 33 10.28 -7.53 7.41
N TRP A 34 9.35 -7.62 8.35
CA TRP A 34 7.94 -7.75 8.06
C TRP A 34 7.27 -6.43 8.38
N GLY A 35 6.22 -6.14 7.64
CA GLY A 35 5.48 -4.92 7.80
C GLY A 35 4.04 -5.09 7.40
N PHE A 36 3.26 -4.08 7.71
CA PHE A 36 1.88 -3.96 7.29
C PHE A 36 1.67 -2.58 6.71
N ILE A 37 0.86 -2.51 5.67
CA ILE A 37 0.58 -1.30 4.92
C ILE A 37 -0.94 -1.17 4.89
N PRO A 38 -1.54 -0.44 5.84
CA PRO A 38 -2.90 0.07 5.69
C PRO A 38 -2.96 1.02 4.50
N ILE A 39 -3.99 0.85 3.69
CA ILE A 39 -4.19 1.59 2.44
C ILE A 39 -5.58 2.21 2.48
N ILE A 40 -5.67 3.47 2.08
CA ILE A 40 -6.93 4.16 1.88
C ILE A 40 -6.92 4.78 0.49
N VAL A 41 -7.88 4.42 -0.34
CA VAL A 41 -8.01 4.89 -1.72
C VAL A 41 -9.35 5.58 -1.91
N LYS A 42 -9.33 6.81 -2.43
CA LYS A 42 -10.51 7.50 -2.91
C LYS A 42 -10.41 7.70 -4.41
N ALA A 43 -11.33 7.06 -5.13
CA ALA A 43 -11.49 7.24 -6.56
C ALA A 43 -12.51 8.33 -6.87
N PHE A 44 -12.23 9.14 -7.87
CA PHE A 44 -13.13 10.12 -8.47
C PHE A 44 -13.37 9.71 -9.92
N PRO A 45 -14.59 9.28 -10.27
CA PRO A 45 -14.90 8.91 -11.63
C PRO A 45 -14.85 10.13 -12.55
N ILE A 46 -14.17 9.98 -13.69
CA ILE A 46 -14.21 10.92 -14.81
C ILE A 46 -15.23 10.44 -15.84
N THR A 47 -15.27 9.12 -16.09
CA THR A 47 -16.28 8.43 -16.91
C THR A 47 -16.64 7.09 -16.25
N ASP A 48 -17.52 6.31 -16.88
CA ASP A 48 -17.89 4.97 -16.40
C ASP A 48 -16.71 3.98 -16.36
N VAL A 49 -15.67 4.25 -17.14
CA VAL A 49 -14.48 3.37 -17.32
C VAL A 49 -13.17 4.06 -16.95
N LEU A 50 -13.20 5.31 -16.47
CA LEU A 50 -11.99 6.07 -16.15
C LEU A 50 -12.14 6.73 -14.78
N LYS A 51 -11.18 6.48 -13.90
CA LYS A 51 -11.16 7.05 -12.56
C LYS A 51 -9.78 7.62 -12.27
N ILE A 52 -9.73 8.84 -11.74
CA ILE A 52 -8.54 9.28 -11.00
C ILE A 52 -8.68 8.82 -9.57
N TYR A 53 -7.58 8.50 -8.92
CA TYR A 53 -7.62 8.14 -7.50
C TYR A 53 -6.50 8.82 -6.74
N VAL A 54 -6.78 9.04 -5.45
CA VAL A 54 -5.78 9.39 -4.45
C VAL A 54 -5.71 8.21 -3.49
N GLU A 55 -4.51 7.75 -3.23
CA GLU A 55 -4.19 6.65 -2.32
C GLU A 55 -3.22 7.15 -1.27
N ILE A 56 -3.43 6.73 -0.03
CA ILE A 56 -2.51 6.98 1.08
C ILE A 56 -2.17 5.65 1.73
N ASP A 57 -0.88 5.37 1.74
CA ASP A 57 -0.31 4.18 2.34
C ASP A 57 0.35 4.57 3.66
N PHE A 58 0.22 3.70 4.65
CA PHE A 58 0.88 3.84 5.94
C PHE A 58 1.84 2.66 6.19
N PRO A 59 2.95 2.51 5.45
CA PRO A 59 3.86 1.41 5.69
C PRO A 59 4.44 1.46 7.10
N ILE A 60 4.24 0.36 7.83
CA ILE A 60 4.79 0.14 9.16
C ILE A 60 5.64 -1.11 9.10
N PHE A 61 6.94 -0.94 9.30
CA PHE A 61 7.93 -2.01 9.29
C PHE A 61 8.48 -2.23 10.68
N ILE A 62 8.61 -3.50 11.06
CA ILE A 62 9.16 -3.91 12.34
C ILE A 62 10.44 -4.70 12.06
N ASN A 63 11.53 -4.28 12.70
CA ASN A 63 12.83 -4.93 12.61
C ASN A 63 13.48 -5.01 13.99
N GLU A 64 14.70 -5.55 14.05
CA GLU A 64 15.46 -5.70 15.31
C GLU A 64 15.79 -4.37 16.01
N VAL A 65 15.75 -3.24 15.29
CA VAL A 65 16.08 -1.91 15.80
C VAL A 65 14.83 -1.17 16.30
N GLY A 66 13.63 -1.57 15.84
CA GLY A 66 12.36 -1.02 16.32
C GLY A 66 11.28 -0.96 15.24
N VAL A 67 10.37 0.00 15.41
CA VAL A 67 9.23 0.25 14.50
C VAL A 67 9.53 1.48 13.64
N ALA A 68 9.50 1.32 12.33
CA ALA A 68 9.56 2.41 11.37
C ALA A 68 8.18 2.61 10.73
N MET A 69 7.70 3.85 10.73
CA MET A 69 6.43 4.23 10.11
C MET A 69 6.66 5.37 9.14
N THR A 70 6.04 5.29 7.97
CA THR A 70 6.04 6.36 6.97
C THR A 70 4.63 6.63 6.46
N ILE A 71 4.46 7.76 5.80
CA ILE A 71 3.24 8.12 5.08
C ILE A 71 3.61 8.31 3.62
N GLN A 72 2.96 7.56 2.74
CA GLN A 72 3.21 7.60 1.31
C GLN A 72 1.92 7.95 0.56
N PRO A 73 1.68 9.25 0.28
CA PRO A 73 0.59 9.66 -0.57
C PRO A 73 0.94 9.41 -2.04
N GLN A 74 -0.02 8.91 -2.81
CA GLN A 74 0.09 8.73 -4.25
C GLN A 74 -1.22 9.06 -4.96
N ALA A 75 -1.11 9.41 -6.23
CA ALA A 75 -2.26 9.65 -7.09
C ALA A 75 -2.03 8.96 -8.42
N GLY A 76 -3.12 8.52 -9.04
CA GLY A 76 -3.03 7.76 -10.29
C GLY A 76 -4.31 7.77 -11.08
N ILE A 77 -4.26 7.02 -12.19
CA ILE A 77 -5.37 6.83 -13.13
C ILE A 77 -5.62 5.33 -13.21
N ALA A 78 -6.89 4.93 -13.11
CA ALA A 78 -7.36 3.56 -13.24
C ALA A 78 -8.40 3.46 -14.36
N PHE A 79 -8.38 2.32 -15.06
CA PHE A 79 -9.24 1.98 -16.20
C PHE A 79 -10.01 0.68 -15.90
#